data_AF-A0A4S4GE37-F1
#
_entry.id   AF-A0A4S4GE37-F1
#
_cell.length_a   1.000
_cell.length_b   1.000
_cell.length_c   1.000
_cell.angle_alpha   90.00
_cell.angle_beta   90.00
_cell.angle_gamma   90.00
#
_symmetry.space_group_name_H-M   'P 1'
#
loop_
_entity.id
_entity.type
_entity.pdbx_description
1 polymer ?
#
loop_
_entity_poly.entity_id
_entity_poly.type
_entity_poly.pdbx_seq_one_letter_code
_entity_poly.pdbx_strand_id
1 'polypeptide(L)'
;MPKPDRLSPRDGSDYVASVSSLVQHYCTCENCLGMPSATIAGRNALEELKYIVAEIERDIAHVDITLVTSLLGVYDAAHRIARGRKAPQEFVDRHCERVYQAWLKGDKRITDTEIFQIIGRLMMRNPASVPDNRSRWYFDKMLDWCRQIREFGRFECTSRAEARMRAAIFVNTDLMAADRDMLKRRCAAHYQPVATS
;
A
#
# COMPACT_ATOMS: atom_id res chain seq x y z
N MET A 1 17.87 13.63 -28.00
CA MET A 1 17.00 12.51 -27.58
C MET A 1 15.66 13.09 -27.17
N PRO A 2 14.54 12.61 -27.72
CA PRO A 2 13.22 13.02 -27.25
C PRO A 2 13.08 12.56 -25.79
N LYS A 3 12.61 13.44 -24.91
CA LYS A 3 12.25 13.04 -23.54
C LYS A 3 11.18 11.95 -23.68
N PRO A 4 11.35 10.76 -23.07
CA PRO A 4 10.24 9.82 -22.98
C PRO A 4 9.08 10.56 -22.31
N ASP A 5 7.86 10.35 -22.79
CA ASP A 5 6.66 10.87 -22.13
C ASP A 5 6.76 10.50 -20.65
N ARG A 6 6.98 11.51 -19.81
CA ARG A 6 7.23 11.28 -18.39
C ARG A 6 5.91 10.90 -17.76
N LEU A 7 5.83 9.66 -17.30
CA LEU A 7 4.69 9.18 -16.52
C LEU A 7 4.44 10.16 -15.37
N SER A 8 3.19 10.57 -15.20
CA SER A 8 2.70 11.45 -14.15
C SER A 8 2.06 10.64 -13.04
N PRO A 9 2.05 11.11 -11.76
CA PRO A 9 1.20 10.53 -10.73
C PRO A 9 -0.29 10.40 -11.13
N ARG A 10 -0.73 11.19 -12.12
CA ARG A 10 -2.07 11.17 -12.70
C ARG A 10 -2.34 9.97 -13.61
N ASP A 11 -1.30 9.31 -14.11
CA ASP A 11 -1.39 8.15 -15.01
C ASP A 11 -1.65 6.84 -14.24
N GLY A 12 -1.73 6.92 -12.91
CA GLY A 12 -2.30 5.87 -12.07
C GLY A 12 -1.44 4.64 -11.87
N SER A 13 -1.97 3.45 -12.21
CA SER A 13 -1.34 2.17 -11.89
C SER A 13 0.05 2.04 -12.50
N ASP A 14 0.25 2.58 -13.69
CA ASP A 14 1.51 2.51 -14.42
C ASP A 14 2.58 3.38 -13.75
N TYR A 15 2.17 4.51 -13.16
CA TYR A 15 3.06 5.33 -12.33
C TYR A 15 3.50 4.57 -11.08
N VAL A 16 2.56 3.96 -10.35
CA VAL A 16 2.88 3.17 -9.14
C VAL A 16 3.83 2.01 -9.46
N ALA A 17 3.60 1.31 -10.56
CA ALA A 17 4.48 0.23 -11.03
C ALA A 17 5.88 0.74 -11.40
N SER A 18 5.97 1.86 -12.11
CA SER A 18 7.25 2.49 -12.46
C SER A 18 8.05 2.95 -11.24
N VAL A 19 7.40 3.59 -10.26
CA VAL A 19 8.06 3.99 -9.00
C VAL A 19 8.57 2.76 -8.24
N SER A 20 7.76 1.71 -8.15
CA SER A 20 8.17 0.44 -7.50
C SER A 20 9.37 -0.19 -8.19
N SER A 21 9.36 -0.24 -9.52
CA SER A 21 10.46 -0.77 -10.34
C SER A 21 11.74 0.04 -10.13
N LEU A 22 11.63 1.36 -10.06
CA LEU A 22 12.78 2.25 -9.83
C LEU A 22 13.38 2.08 -8.43
N VAL A 23 12.54 1.95 -7.40
CA VAL A 23 12.96 1.62 -6.03
C VAL A 23 13.73 0.29 -6.03
N GLN A 24 13.18 -0.74 -6.67
CA GLN A 24 13.84 -2.05 -6.75
C GLN A 24 15.17 -2.00 -7.51
N HIS A 25 15.22 -1.24 -8.60
CA HIS A 25 16.43 -1.04 -9.37
C HIS A 25 17.52 -0.36 -8.53
N TYR A 26 17.19 0.74 -7.83
CA TYR A 26 18.13 1.41 -6.94
C TYR A 26 18.70 0.47 -5.87
N CYS A 27 17.83 -0.28 -5.17
CA CYS A 27 18.26 -1.23 -4.15
C CYS A 27 19.17 -2.32 -4.73
N THR A 28 18.92 -2.77 -5.96
CA THR A 28 19.77 -3.75 -6.65
C THR A 28 21.15 -3.17 -6.96
N CYS A 29 21.22 -1.92 -7.43
CA CYS A 29 22.49 -1.24 -7.71
C CYS A 29 23.33 -1.01 -6.45
N GLU A 30 22.71 -0.62 -5.33
CA GLU A 30 23.37 -0.49 -4.02
C GLU A 30 23.94 -1.84 -3.54
N ASN A 31 23.24 -2.95 -3.79
CA ASN A 31 23.75 -4.27 -3.43
C ASN A 31 24.93 -4.73 -4.33
N CYS A 32 25.16 -4.07 -5.46
CA CYS A 32 26.28 -4.33 -6.38
C CYS A 32 27.43 -3.31 -6.26
N LEU A 33 27.54 -2.61 -5.12
CA LEU A 33 28.61 -1.63 -4.85
C LEU A 33 29.99 -2.25 -5.11
N GLY A 34 30.75 -1.65 -6.03
CA GLY A 34 32.07 -2.13 -6.49
C GLY A 34 32.26 -2.04 -8.01
N MET A 35 31.17 -1.99 -8.78
CA MET A 35 31.21 -1.83 -10.24
C MET A 35 30.93 -0.36 -10.64
N PRO A 36 31.75 0.27 -11.52
CA PRO A 36 31.54 1.65 -11.97
C PRO A 36 30.17 1.89 -12.63
N SER A 37 29.68 0.91 -13.40
CA SER A 37 28.36 0.95 -14.06
C SER A 37 27.20 0.92 -13.07
N ALA A 38 27.27 0.08 -12.03
CA ALA A 38 26.28 0.02 -10.96
C ALA A 38 26.21 1.34 -10.17
N THR A 39 27.36 2.00 -10.01
CA THR A 39 27.47 3.31 -9.33
C THR A 39 26.85 4.45 -10.16
N ILE A 40 26.91 4.38 -11.49
CA ILE A 40 26.26 5.38 -12.37
C ILE A 40 24.75 5.13 -12.42
N ALA A 41 24.32 3.88 -12.61
CA ALA A 41 22.90 3.52 -12.66
C ALA A 41 22.17 3.86 -11.34
N GLY A 42 22.79 3.53 -10.19
CA GLY A 42 22.25 3.88 -8.88
C GLY A 42 22.11 5.39 -8.66
N ARG A 43 23.09 6.19 -9.12
CA ARG A 43 23.00 7.66 -9.05
C ARG A 43 21.86 8.22 -9.91
N ASN A 44 21.69 7.71 -11.13
CA ASN A 44 20.60 8.14 -12.00
C ASN A 44 19.23 7.77 -11.39
N ALA A 45 19.11 6.56 -10.85
CA ALA A 45 17.89 6.12 -10.17
C ALA A 45 17.57 6.99 -8.94
N LEU A 46 18.58 7.37 -8.17
CA LEU A 46 18.42 8.28 -7.03
C LEU A 46 17.92 9.67 -7.45
N GLU A 47 18.49 10.26 -8.51
CA GLU A 47 18.04 11.56 -9.02
C GLU A 47 16.59 11.51 -9.53
N GLU A 48 16.22 10.43 -10.21
CA GLU A 48 14.85 10.24 -10.67
C GLU A 48 13.87 10.05 -9.48
N LEU A 49 14.26 9.31 -8.44
CA LEU A 49 13.47 9.18 -7.21
C LEU A 49 13.29 10.53 -6.49
N LYS A 50 14.32 11.39 -6.48
CA LYS A 50 14.19 12.75 -5.92
C LYS A 50 13.17 13.59 -6.69
N TYR A 51 13.16 13.48 -8.01
CA TYR A 51 12.18 14.15 -8.87
C TYR A 51 10.76 13.62 -8.62
N ILE A 52 10.58 12.30 -8.64
CA ILE A 52 9.30 11.62 -8.39
C ILE A 52 8.73 11.99 -7.02
N VAL A 53 9.56 11.99 -5.97
CA VAL A 53 9.12 12.36 -4.62
C VAL A 53 8.58 13.79 -4.60
N ALA A 54 9.27 14.73 -5.26
CA ALA A 54 8.80 16.11 -5.37
C ALA A 54 7.51 16.24 -6.19
N GLU A 55 7.34 15.45 -7.25
CA GLU A 55 6.09 15.41 -8.01
C GLU A 55 4.92 14.85 -7.20
N ILE A 56 5.13 13.76 -6.47
CA ILE A 56 4.10 13.20 -5.58
C ILE A 56 3.69 14.24 -4.55
N GLU A 57 4.65 14.89 -3.88
CA GLU A 57 4.38 15.92 -2.87
C GLU A 57 3.58 17.11 -3.41
N ARG A 58 3.85 17.50 -4.67
CA ARG A 58 3.16 18.60 -5.34
C ARG A 58 1.77 18.20 -5.84
N ASP A 59 1.63 17.03 -6.45
CA ASP A 59 0.48 16.72 -7.32
C ASP A 59 -0.51 15.72 -6.73
N ILE A 60 -0.18 15.03 -5.62
CA ILE A 60 -1.07 14.02 -5.00
C ILE A 60 -2.46 14.56 -4.67
N ALA A 61 -2.58 15.87 -4.40
CA ALA A 61 -3.85 16.54 -4.15
C ALA A 61 -4.81 16.47 -5.36
N HIS A 62 -4.28 16.27 -6.56
CA HIS A 62 -5.02 16.21 -7.83
C HIS A 62 -5.11 14.80 -8.43
N VAL A 63 -4.44 13.82 -7.81
CA VAL A 63 -4.52 12.41 -8.21
C VAL A 63 -5.93 11.87 -7.90
N ASP A 64 -6.47 11.03 -8.78
CA ASP A 64 -7.75 10.36 -8.55
C ASP A 64 -7.72 9.62 -7.20
N ILE A 65 -8.79 9.76 -6.43
CA ILE A 65 -8.87 9.30 -5.05
C ILE A 65 -8.58 7.80 -4.90
N THR A 66 -8.91 7.00 -5.91
CA THR A 66 -8.72 5.54 -5.93
C THR A 66 -7.25 5.12 -6.03
N LEU A 67 -6.37 6.03 -6.45
CA LEU A 67 -4.94 5.75 -6.65
C LEU A 67 -4.08 6.22 -5.47
N VAL A 68 -4.66 7.02 -4.58
CA VAL A 68 -3.94 7.71 -3.50
C VAL A 68 -3.30 6.73 -2.53
N THR A 69 -4.03 5.69 -2.11
CA THR A 69 -3.56 4.66 -1.19
C THR A 69 -2.37 3.89 -1.78
N SER A 70 -2.46 3.52 -3.05
CA SER A 70 -1.40 2.84 -3.80
C SER A 70 -0.16 3.71 -3.96
N LEU A 71 -0.35 4.99 -4.29
CA LEU A 71 0.75 5.96 -4.42
C LEU A 71 1.47 6.22 -3.10
N LEU A 72 0.72 6.36 -2.00
CA LEU A 72 1.30 6.49 -0.65
C LEU A 72 2.09 5.24 -0.25
N GLY A 73 1.68 4.06 -0.73
CA GLY A 73 2.38 2.79 -0.48
C GLY A 73 3.81 2.77 -1.02
N VAL A 74 4.04 3.32 -2.21
CA VAL A 74 5.37 3.41 -2.84
C VAL A 74 6.14 4.67 -2.40
N TYR A 75 5.43 5.71 -1.99
CA TYR A 75 6.00 6.99 -1.57
C TYR A 75 6.95 6.88 -0.38
N ASP A 76 6.63 6.12 0.68
CA ASP A 76 7.53 6.02 1.85
C ASP A 76 8.89 5.40 1.48
N ALA A 77 8.89 4.36 0.63
CA ALA A 77 10.13 3.74 0.16
C ALA A 77 10.94 4.71 -0.71
N ALA A 78 10.30 5.35 -1.68
CA ALA A 78 10.94 6.35 -2.55
C ALA A 78 11.48 7.53 -1.74
N HIS A 79 10.73 8.04 -0.76
CA HIS A 79 11.13 9.16 0.08
C HIS A 79 12.33 8.81 0.96
N ARG A 80 12.40 7.61 1.53
CA ARG A 80 13.56 7.15 2.30
C ARG A 80 14.83 7.12 1.48
N ILE A 81 14.75 6.64 0.24
CA ILE A 81 15.90 6.62 -0.66
C ILE A 81 16.28 8.05 -1.06
N ALA A 82 15.32 8.84 -1.56
CA ALA A 82 15.57 10.16 -2.10
C ALA A 82 16.01 11.21 -1.06
N ARG A 83 15.49 11.11 0.17
CA ARG A 83 15.66 12.12 1.24
C ARG A 83 16.39 11.60 2.47
N GLY A 84 16.76 10.32 2.52
CA GLY A 84 17.45 9.71 3.66
C GLY A 84 16.61 9.61 4.94
N ARG A 85 15.29 9.78 4.86
CA ARG A 85 14.38 9.79 6.02
C ARG A 85 12.98 9.29 5.66
N LYS A 86 12.23 8.85 6.66
CA LYS A 86 10.83 8.42 6.48
C LYS A 86 9.98 9.52 5.86
N ALA A 87 8.94 9.14 5.12
CA ALA A 87 7.94 10.10 4.65
C ALA A 87 7.32 10.87 5.83
N PRO A 88 7.03 12.18 5.67
CA PRO A 88 6.37 12.97 6.71
C PRO A 88 5.00 12.37 7.04
N GLN A 89 4.80 12.01 8.31
CA GLN A 89 3.58 11.31 8.71
C GLN A 89 2.32 12.15 8.49
N GLU A 90 2.40 13.45 8.76
CA GLU A 90 1.29 14.39 8.55
C GLU A 90 0.84 14.44 7.09
N PHE A 91 1.77 14.28 6.14
CA PHE A 91 1.45 14.21 4.71
C PHE A 91 0.66 12.93 4.40
N VAL A 92 1.15 11.78 4.87
CA VAL A 92 0.48 10.48 4.67
C VAL A 92 -0.91 10.48 5.31
N ASP A 93 -1.04 10.98 6.55
CA ASP A 93 -2.30 11.02 7.29
C ASP A 93 -3.33 11.90 6.61
N ARG A 94 -2.93 13.09 6.14
CA ARG A 94 -3.81 14.02 5.42
C ARG A 94 -4.42 13.37 4.18
N HIS A 95 -3.62 12.64 3.41
CA HIS A 95 -4.10 12.00 2.18
C HIS A 95 -4.88 10.71 2.46
N CYS A 96 -4.56 9.97 3.52
CA CYS A 96 -5.40 8.86 3.99
C CYS A 96 -6.76 9.36 4.48
N GLU A 97 -6.81 10.47 5.21
CA GLU A 97 -8.05 11.08 5.68
C GLU A 97 -8.93 11.52 4.50
N ARG A 98 -8.34 12.07 3.44
CA ARG A 98 -9.07 12.40 2.22
C ARG A 98 -9.77 11.18 1.60
N VAL A 99 -9.09 10.03 1.54
CA VAL A 99 -9.66 8.76 1.04
C VAL A 99 -10.79 8.30 1.95
N TYR A 100 -10.58 8.32 3.26
CA TYR A 100 -11.60 7.96 4.24
C TYR A 100 -12.87 8.83 4.12
N GLN A 101 -12.71 10.15 3.96
CA GLN A 101 -13.84 11.07 3.78
C GLN A 101 -14.61 10.84 2.48
N ALA A 102 -13.92 10.48 1.39
CA ALA A 102 -14.59 10.13 0.14
C ALA A 102 -15.40 8.82 0.27
N TRP A 103 -14.85 7.82 0.96
CA TRP A 103 -15.57 6.58 1.27
C TRP A 103 -16.80 6.84 2.17
N LEU A 104 -16.67 7.67 3.21
CA LEU A 104 -17.80 8.07 4.06
C LEU A 104 -18.93 8.76 3.28
N LYS A 105 -18.59 9.52 2.23
CA LYS A 105 -19.55 10.16 1.33
C LYS A 105 -20.20 9.19 0.33
N GLY A 106 -19.81 7.91 0.35
CA GLY A 106 -20.39 6.87 -0.47
C GLY A 106 -19.67 6.63 -1.82
N ASP A 107 -18.41 7.05 -1.97
CA ASP A 107 -17.63 6.69 -3.15
C ASP A 107 -17.34 5.19 -3.17
N LYS A 108 -18.14 4.44 -3.94
CA LYS A 108 -18.08 2.98 -4.05
C LYS A 108 -16.83 2.45 -4.75
N ARG A 109 -16.00 3.33 -5.33
CA ARG A 109 -14.73 2.93 -5.93
C ARG A 109 -13.66 2.66 -4.88
N ILE A 110 -13.84 3.18 -3.66
CA ILE A 110 -12.95 2.94 -2.53
C ILE A 110 -13.44 1.70 -1.79
N THR A 111 -12.57 0.72 -1.65
CA THR A 111 -12.94 -0.57 -1.06
C THR A 111 -12.89 -0.53 0.46
N ASP A 112 -13.72 -1.36 1.11
CA ASP A 112 -13.61 -1.59 2.56
C ASP A 112 -12.20 -2.08 2.95
N THR A 113 -11.54 -2.82 2.05
CA THR A 113 -10.18 -3.31 2.28
C THR A 113 -9.16 -2.18 2.40
N GLU A 114 -9.27 -1.14 1.59
CA GLU A 114 -8.42 0.05 1.70
C GLU A 114 -8.65 0.82 3.00
N ILE A 115 -9.92 1.01 3.37
CA ILE A 115 -10.28 1.70 4.62
C ILE A 115 -9.81 0.91 5.83
N PHE A 116 -9.92 -0.42 5.79
CA PHE A 116 -9.38 -1.31 6.81
C PHE A 116 -7.88 -1.10 6.98
N GLN A 117 -7.10 -1.03 5.90
CA GLN A 117 -5.66 -0.77 5.98
C GLN A 117 -5.35 0.62 6.54
N ILE A 118 -6.10 1.66 6.14
CA ILE A 118 -5.93 3.02 6.66
C ILE A 118 -6.13 3.03 8.17
N ILE A 119 -7.27 2.50 8.66
CA ILE A 119 -7.59 2.49 10.08
C ILE A 119 -6.62 1.58 10.84
N GLY A 120 -6.27 0.41 10.29
CA GLY A 120 -5.31 -0.51 10.89
C GLY A 120 -3.94 0.13 11.12
N ARG A 121 -3.43 0.93 10.16
CA ARG A 121 -2.18 1.68 10.34
C ARG A 121 -2.28 2.73 11.45
N LEU A 122 -3.41 3.43 11.55
CA LEU A 122 -3.64 4.39 12.63
C LEU A 122 -3.70 3.69 14.00
N MET A 123 -4.40 2.57 14.07
CA MET A 123 -4.51 1.73 15.28
C MET A 123 -3.14 1.22 15.72
N MET A 124 -2.31 0.70 14.81
CA MET A 124 -0.97 0.21 15.16
C MET A 124 -0.03 1.31 15.64
N ARG A 125 -0.22 2.54 15.17
CA ARG A 125 0.63 3.68 15.53
C ARG A 125 0.20 4.33 16.85
N ASN A 126 -1.07 4.67 16.97
CA ASN A 126 -1.63 5.33 18.15
C ASN A 126 -3.11 4.96 18.32
N PRO A 127 -3.43 3.81 18.95
CA PRO A 127 -4.80 3.34 19.12
C PRO A 127 -5.69 4.37 19.83
N ALA A 128 -5.14 5.09 20.81
CA ALA A 128 -5.87 6.07 21.61
C ALA A 128 -6.31 7.31 20.80
N SER A 129 -5.70 7.56 19.63
CA SER A 129 -6.08 8.65 18.73
C SER A 129 -7.18 8.28 17.74
N VAL A 130 -7.58 7.01 17.66
CA VAL A 130 -8.56 6.54 16.68
C VAL A 130 -9.97 6.71 17.26
N PRO A 131 -10.87 7.46 16.58
CA PRO A 131 -12.25 7.62 17.03
C PRO A 131 -12.99 6.29 17.19
N ASP A 132 -13.86 6.19 18.20
CA ASP A 132 -14.60 4.97 18.56
C ASP A 132 -15.41 4.36 17.40
N ASN A 133 -15.97 5.20 16.54
CA ASN A 133 -16.72 4.72 15.38
C ASN A 133 -15.81 4.02 14.35
N ARG A 134 -14.58 4.52 14.15
CA ARG A 134 -13.58 3.91 13.25
C ARG A 134 -13.04 2.61 13.83
N SER A 135 -12.72 2.60 15.12
CA SER A 135 -12.21 1.40 15.79
C SER A 135 -13.27 0.31 15.84
N ARG A 136 -14.52 0.62 16.18
CA ARG A 136 -15.65 -0.33 16.13
C ARG A 136 -15.83 -0.91 14.73
N TRP A 137 -15.91 -0.06 13.71
CA TRP A 137 -16.03 -0.52 12.32
C TRP A 137 -14.89 -1.45 11.92
N TYR A 138 -13.65 -1.14 12.31
CA TYR A 138 -12.48 -1.96 12.02
C TYR A 138 -12.58 -3.35 12.67
N PHE A 139 -12.94 -3.42 13.94
CA PHE A 139 -13.12 -4.70 14.64
C PHE A 139 -14.29 -5.51 14.08
N ASP A 140 -15.43 -4.87 13.80
CA ASP A 140 -16.60 -5.54 13.20
C ASP A 140 -16.24 -6.16 11.83
N LYS A 141 -15.50 -5.42 10.99
CA LYS A 141 -15.02 -5.93 9.69
C LYS A 141 -14.03 -7.07 9.85
N MET A 142 -13.09 -6.98 10.79
CA MET A 142 -12.15 -8.07 11.06
C MET A 142 -12.89 -9.34 11.51
N LEU A 143 -13.88 -9.22 12.40
CA LEU A 143 -14.69 -10.33 12.87
C LEU A 143 -15.50 -10.97 11.75
N ASP A 144 -16.12 -10.16 10.88
CA ASP A 144 -16.85 -10.66 9.72
C ASP A 144 -15.95 -11.42 8.76
N TRP A 145 -14.76 -10.88 8.42
CA TRP A 145 -13.80 -11.56 7.57
C TRP A 145 -13.27 -12.87 8.20
N CYS A 146 -13.03 -12.89 9.51
CA CYS A 146 -12.69 -14.12 10.23
C CYS A 146 -13.81 -15.16 10.13
N ARG A 147 -15.07 -14.73 10.29
CA ARG A 147 -16.25 -15.59 10.17
C ARG A 147 -16.35 -16.18 8.75
N GLN A 148 -16.20 -15.37 7.71
CA GLN A 148 -16.24 -15.84 6.32
C GLN A 148 -15.20 -16.92 6.02
N ILE A 149 -13.95 -16.73 6.47
CA ILE A 149 -12.89 -17.74 6.30
C ILE A 149 -13.16 -19.01 7.13
N ARG A 150 -13.77 -18.87 8.31
CA ARG A 150 -14.14 -20.01 9.16
C ARG A 150 -15.25 -20.85 8.52
N GLU A 151 -16.32 -20.19 8.08
CA GLU A 151 -17.54 -20.83 7.56
C GLU A 151 -17.36 -21.31 6.11
N PHE A 152 -16.80 -20.48 5.24
CA PHE A 152 -16.77 -20.75 3.79
C PHE A 152 -15.38 -21.04 3.24
N GLY A 153 -14.33 -20.85 4.04
CA GLY A 153 -12.94 -21.02 3.59
C GLY A 153 -12.44 -19.93 2.63
N ARG A 154 -13.26 -18.91 2.35
CA ARG A 154 -12.98 -17.82 1.41
C ARG A 154 -13.69 -16.52 1.85
N PHE A 155 -13.22 -15.38 1.36
CA PHE A 155 -13.94 -14.12 1.45
C PHE A 155 -15.11 -14.10 0.46
N GLU A 156 -16.31 -13.85 0.95
CA GLU A 156 -17.53 -13.79 0.14
C GLU A 156 -17.73 -12.40 -0.47
N CYS A 157 -18.50 -12.35 -1.58
CA CYS A 157 -18.97 -11.12 -2.21
C CYS A 157 -17.87 -10.08 -2.50
N THR A 158 -16.66 -10.54 -2.83
CA THR A 158 -15.50 -9.69 -3.12
C THR A 158 -14.79 -10.17 -4.39
N SER A 159 -14.11 -9.26 -5.08
CA SER A 159 -13.31 -9.62 -6.24
C SER A 159 -12.11 -10.47 -5.83
N ARG A 160 -11.54 -11.26 -6.76
CA ARG A 160 -10.34 -12.06 -6.46
C ARG A 160 -9.14 -11.19 -6.08
N ALA A 161 -9.02 -10.00 -6.65
CA ALA A 161 -7.97 -9.04 -6.31
C ALA A 161 -8.11 -8.56 -4.86
N GLU A 162 -9.31 -8.15 -4.47
CA GLU A 162 -9.58 -7.69 -3.11
C GLU A 162 -9.48 -8.84 -2.08
N ALA A 163 -9.93 -10.04 -2.42
CA ALA A 163 -9.75 -11.23 -1.59
C ALA A 163 -8.26 -11.52 -1.30
N ARG A 164 -7.39 -11.34 -2.30
CA ARG A 164 -5.93 -11.46 -2.12
C ARG A 164 -5.37 -10.38 -1.21
N MET A 165 -5.85 -9.14 -1.34
CA MET A 165 -5.44 -8.05 -0.44
C MET A 165 -5.83 -8.34 1.01
N ARG A 166 -7.07 -8.80 1.25
CA ARG A 166 -7.54 -9.23 2.59
C ARG A 166 -6.71 -10.39 3.13
N ALA A 167 -6.41 -11.39 2.31
CA ALA A 167 -5.55 -12.50 2.69
C ALA A 167 -4.13 -12.04 3.08
N ALA A 168 -3.54 -11.12 2.31
CA ALA A 168 -2.23 -10.55 2.61
C ALA A 168 -2.24 -9.78 3.95
N ILE A 169 -3.32 -9.05 4.25
CA ILE A 169 -3.49 -8.41 5.56
C ILE A 169 -3.52 -9.47 6.66
N PHE A 170 -4.30 -10.53 6.49
CA PHE A 170 -4.45 -11.58 7.50
C PHE A 170 -3.15 -12.34 7.78
N VAL A 171 -2.37 -12.63 6.74
CA VAL A 171 -1.08 -13.32 6.89
C VAL A 171 -0.08 -12.44 7.64
N ASN A 172 -0.02 -11.14 7.31
CA ASN A 172 1.00 -10.22 7.82
C ASN A 172 0.62 -9.53 9.14
N THR A 173 -0.65 -9.54 9.54
CA THR A 173 -1.10 -8.91 10.78
C THR A 173 -1.11 -9.93 11.93
N ASP A 174 -0.82 -9.48 13.14
CA ASP A 174 -1.08 -10.29 14.33
C ASP A 174 -2.58 -10.25 14.64
N LEU A 175 -3.32 -11.26 14.14
CA LEU A 175 -4.75 -11.34 14.39
C LEU A 175 -4.96 -11.72 15.86
N MET A 176 -5.68 -10.87 16.59
CA MET A 176 -6.14 -11.16 17.96
C MET A 176 -7.31 -12.15 17.93
N ALA A 177 -7.09 -13.34 17.39
CA ALA A 177 -8.08 -14.40 17.23
C ALA A 177 -7.51 -15.73 17.73
N ALA A 178 -8.30 -16.49 18.50
CA ALA A 178 -7.88 -17.80 19.02
C ALA A 178 -7.45 -18.77 17.90
N ASP A 179 -8.12 -18.71 16.74
CA ASP A 179 -7.85 -19.56 15.59
C ASP A 179 -6.87 -18.93 14.57
N ARG A 180 -6.07 -17.93 14.97
CA ARG A 180 -5.20 -17.14 14.06
C ARG A 180 -4.41 -18.01 13.09
N ASP A 181 -3.73 -19.04 13.58
CA ASP A 181 -2.83 -19.85 12.75
C ASP A 181 -3.60 -20.75 11.76
N MET A 182 -4.83 -21.15 12.10
CA MET A 182 -5.72 -21.83 11.15
C MET A 182 -6.19 -20.86 10.07
N LEU A 183 -6.63 -19.66 10.45
CA LEU A 183 -7.11 -18.63 9.52
C LEU A 183 -6.00 -18.21 8.53
N LYS A 184 -4.79 -17.97 9.02
CA LYS A 184 -3.61 -17.65 8.19
C LYS A 184 -3.30 -18.78 7.21
N ARG A 185 -3.30 -20.05 7.66
CA ARG A 185 -3.07 -21.21 6.78
C ARG A 185 -4.11 -21.34 5.68
N ARG A 186 -5.40 -21.18 6.01
CA ARG A 186 -6.48 -21.19 5.00
C ARG A 186 -6.31 -20.07 3.98
N CYS A 187 -6.01 -18.87 4.44
CA CYS A 187 -5.75 -17.73 3.55
C CYS A 187 -4.56 -18.00 2.63
N ALA A 188 -3.45 -18.52 3.17
CA ALA A 188 -2.27 -18.84 2.37
C ALA A 188 -2.57 -19.91 1.31
N ALA A 189 -3.23 -21.00 1.69
CA ALA A 189 -3.57 -22.10 0.79
C ALA A 189 -4.50 -21.68 -0.37
N HIS A 190 -5.45 -20.77 -0.11
CA HIS A 190 -6.44 -20.38 -1.10
C HIS A 190 -6.03 -19.19 -1.98
N TYR A 191 -5.16 -18.31 -1.47
CA TYR A 191 -4.88 -17.01 -2.11
C TYR A 191 -3.42 -16.74 -2.45
N GLN A 192 -2.45 -17.55 -2.00
CA GLN A 192 -1.07 -17.40 -2.51
C GLN A 192 -1.00 -17.71 -4.01
N PRO A 193 -0.12 -17.03 -4.75
CA PRO A 193 0.17 -17.42 -6.12
C PRO A 193 0.68 -18.87 -6.11
N VAL A 194 0.07 -19.73 -6.93
CA VAL A 194 0.68 -21.02 -7.27
C VAL A 194 2.07 -20.68 -7.80
N ALA A 195 3.12 -21.21 -7.17
CA ALA A 195 4.46 -21.09 -7.71
C ALA A 195 4.40 -21.61 -9.14
N THR A 196 4.55 -20.71 -10.11
CA THR A 196 4.78 -21.11 -11.50
C THR A 196 6.14 -21.78 -11.51
N SER A 197 6.10 -23.11 -11.47
CA SER A 197 7.19 -24.01 -11.82
C SER A 197 7.63 -23.77 -13.25
#